data_AF-A0AAE5V5M3-F1
#
_entry.id   AF-A0AAE5V5M3-F1
#
_cell.length_a   1.000
_cell.length_b   1.000
_cell.length_c   1.000
_cell.angle_alpha   90.00
_cell.angle_beta   90.00
_cell.angle_gamma   90.00
#
_symmetry.space_group_name_H-M   'P 1'
#
loop_
_entity.id
_entity.type
_entity.pdbx_description
1 polymer ?
#
loop_
_entity_poly.entity_id
_entity_poly.type
_entity_poly.pdbx_seq_one_letter_code
_entity_poly.pdbx_strand_id
1 'polypeptide(L)'
;GHDERLSQFVPKSQIFLVVTMWKDGLCGPGQLLLEGEGSIDFQRADGKKDQRTQEIADILNQAHLNATISDDVFKTIWSKATLNSVLNPLCTILDKTIGELGAYDHSRAMIRPIIEEIVNVAQAKNIDIYVDDLVAKIEAAYPDHSQGLHYPSMHQDYNR
;
A
#
# COMPACT_ATOMS: atom_id res chain seq x y z
N GLY A 1 14.88 -3.23 6.24
CA GLY A 1 13.46 -3.54 6.52
C GLY A 1 13.27 -5.04 6.61
N HIS A 2 12.17 -5.57 6.05
CA HIS A 2 11.94 -7.03 6.00
C HIS A 2 13.01 -7.76 5.18
N ASP A 3 13.49 -7.12 4.11
CA ASP A 3 14.60 -7.58 3.27
C ASP A 3 15.90 -7.81 4.06
N GLU A 4 16.32 -6.82 4.86
CA GLU A 4 17.54 -6.88 5.67
C GLU A 4 17.48 -8.01 6.69
N ARG A 5 16.32 -8.18 7.36
CA ARG A 5 16.12 -9.25 8.35
C ARG A 5 16.14 -10.63 7.70
N LEU A 6 15.43 -10.81 6.59
CA LEU A 6 15.39 -12.09 5.88
C LEU A 6 16.75 -12.44 5.24
N SER A 7 17.53 -11.44 4.83
CA SER A 7 18.85 -11.64 4.24
C SER A 7 19.89 -12.24 5.18
N GLN A 8 19.59 -12.29 6.49
CA GLN A 8 20.41 -12.98 7.49
C GLN A 8 20.25 -14.51 7.41
N PHE A 9 19.17 -15.00 6.80
CA PHE A 9 18.83 -16.43 6.75
C PHE A 9 18.88 -17.03 5.35
N VAL A 10 18.51 -16.24 4.32
CA VAL A 10 18.50 -16.67 2.92
C VAL A 10 19.14 -15.61 2.02
N PRO A 11 19.76 -15.98 0.89
CA PRO A 11 20.35 -15.00 -0.02
C PRO A 11 19.27 -14.10 -0.62
N LYS A 12 19.62 -12.84 -0.92
CA LYS A 12 18.70 -11.86 -1.52
C LYS A 12 18.06 -12.33 -2.84
N SER A 13 18.71 -13.23 -3.56
CA SER A 13 18.18 -13.88 -4.77
C SER A 13 16.98 -14.81 -4.52
N GLN A 14 16.66 -15.10 -3.26
CA GLN A 14 15.51 -15.91 -2.84
C GLN A 14 14.45 -15.09 -2.09
N ILE A 15 14.65 -13.78 -1.94
CA ILE A 15 13.72 -12.88 -1.25
C ILE A 15 12.98 -12.05 -2.29
N PHE A 16 11.65 -12.04 -2.21
CA PHE A 16 10.79 -11.19 -3.02
C PHE A 16 10.08 -10.20 -2.12
N LEU A 17 10.24 -8.92 -2.43
CA LEU A 17 9.52 -7.83 -1.80
C LEU A 17 8.24 -7.63 -2.59
N VAL A 18 7.11 -7.61 -1.88
CA VAL A 18 5.79 -7.65 -2.48
C VAL A 18 4.92 -6.58 -1.85
N VAL A 19 4.18 -5.87 -2.69
CA VAL A 19 3.08 -5.01 -2.30
C VAL A 19 1.82 -5.51 -2.98
N THR A 20 0.76 -5.70 -2.21
CA THR A 20 -0.56 -6.05 -2.74
C THR A 20 -1.54 -4.91 -2.53
N MET A 21 -2.35 -4.62 -3.54
CA MET A 21 -3.47 -3.69 -3.49
C MET A 21 -4.82 -4.39 -3.36
N TRP A 22 -4.83 -5.73 -3.34
CA TRP A 22 -6.01 -6.52 -3.01
C TRP A 22 -6.52 -6.20 -1.61
N LYS A 23 -7.84 -6.29 -1.45
CA LYS A 23 -8.56 -6.04 -0.20
C LYS A 23 -9.32 -7.29 0.19
N ASP A 24 -9.28 -7.62 1.46
CA ASP A 24 -10.04 -8.70 2.04
C ASP A 24 -10.61 -8.28 3.40
N GLY A 25 -11.76 -8.84 3.74
CA GLY A 25 -12.38 -8.72 5.05
C GLY A 25 -12.54 -10.11 5.67
N LEU A 26 -12.06 -10.29 6.90
CA LEU A 26 -12.35 -11.49 7.67
C LEU A 26 -13.68 -11.30 8.42
N CYS A 27 -14.74 -11.93 7.94
CA CYS A 27 -16.09 -11.81 8.54
C CYS A 27 -16.30 -12.74 9.74
N GLY A 28 -15.44 -13.75 9.90
CA GLY A 28 -15.49 -14.73 10.97
C GLY A 28 -14.54 -15.91 10.71
N PRO A 29 -14.46 -16.90 11.61
CA PRO A 29 -13.60 -18.06 11.43
C PRO A 29 -13.87 -18.78 10.10
N GLY A 30 -12.92 -18.74 9.17
CA GLY A 30 -13.02 -19.36 7.84
C GLY A 30 -13.93 -18.63 6.83
N GLN A 31 -14.38 -17.40 7.13
CA GLN A 31 -15.25 -16.63 6.24
C GLN A 31 -14.53 -15.36 5.76
N LEU A 32 -14.27 -15.30 4.46
CA LEU A 32 -13.62 -14.18 3.80
C LEU A 32 -14.62 -13.45 2.89
N LEU A 33 -14.58 -12.13 2.93
CA LEU A 33 -15.21 -11.27 1.95
C LEU A 33 -14.10 -10.72 1.05
N LEU A 34 -14.16 -11.05 -0.24
CA LEU A 34 -13.24 -10.56 -1.27
C LEU A 34 -14.03 -9.64 -2.20
N GLU A 35 -13.72 -8.35 -2.18
CA GLU A 35 -14.42 -7.34 -2.98
C GLU A 35 -13.42 -6.43 -3.69
N GLY A 36 -13.78 -6.06 -4.93
CA GLY A 36 -13.01 -5.15 -5.76
C GLY A 36 -11.90 -5.81 -6.59
N GLU A 37 -11.12 -4.96 -7.23
CA GLU A 37 -9.94 -5.35 -8.01
C GLU A 37 -8.67 -5.00 -7.23
N GLY A 38 -7.61 -5.73 -7.50
CA GLY A 38 -6.29 -5.49 -6.91
C GLY A 38 -5.17 -5.76 -7.89
N SER A 39 -3.96 -5.50 -7.41
CA SER A 39 -2.72 -5.80 -8.12
C SER A 39 -1.67 -6.29 -7.13
N ILE A 40 -0.67 -6.99 -7.65
CA ILE A 40 0.53 -7.37 -6.92
C ILE A 40 1.72 -6.76 -7.64
N ASP A 41 2.48 -5.92 -6.95
CA ASP A 41 3.77 -5.43 -7.42
C ASP A 41 4.87 -6.12 -6.63
N PHE A 42 5.81 -6.74 -7.32
CA PHE A 42 6.90 -7.42 -6.64
C PHE A 42 8.24 -7.29 -7.36
N GLN A 43 9.30 -7.37 -6.57
CA GLN A 43 10.68 -7.34 -7.05
C GLN A 43 11.55 -8.24 -6.19
N ARG A 44 12.54 -8.87 -6.81
CA ARG A 44 13.55 -9.63 -6.09
C ARG A 44 14.48 -8.69 -5.33
N ALA A 45 14.85 -9.04 -4.09
CA ALA A 45 15.57 -8.13 -3.20
C ALA A 45 17.01 -7.77 -3.65
N ASP A 46 17.57 -8.49 -4.62
CA ASP A 46 18.85 -8.16 -5.26
C ASP A 46 18.70 -7.30 -6.54
N GLY A 47 17.48 -6.90 -6.88
CA GLY A 47 17.16 -6.06 -8.05
C GLY A 47 17.20 -6.79 -9.40
N LYS A 48 17.53 -8.09 -9.43
CA LYS A 48 17.63 -8.85 -10.68
C LYS A 48 16.31 -9.53 -11.06
N LYS A 49 16.14 -9.75 -12.36
CA LYS A 49 15.06 -10.56 -12.93
C LYS A 49 15.69 -11.80 -13.56
N ASP A 50 15.25 -12.99 -13.15
CA ASP A 50 15.65 -14.25 -13.76
C ASP A 50 14.41 -15.09 -14.11
N GLN A 51 14.66 -16.31 -14.61
CA GLN A 51 13.60 -17.23 -14.98
C GLN A 51 12.62 -17.50 -13.82
N ARG A 52 13.12 -17.63 -12.58
CA ARG A 52 12.25 -17.84 -11.41
C ARG A 52 11.37 -16.63 -11.13
N THR A 53 11.88 -15.41 -11.29
CA THR A 53 11.04 -14.20 -11.16
C THR A 53 9.89 -14.22 -12.16
N GLN A 54 10.14 -14.64 -13.41
CA GLN A 54 9.10 -14.75 -14.43
C GLN A 54 8.10 -15.87 -14.12
N GLU A 55 8.58 -17.05 -13.72
CA GLU A 55 7.72 -18.17 -13.32
C GLU A 55 6.74 -17.78 -12.19
N ILE A 56 7.21 -17.01 -11.21
CA ILE A 56 6.34 -16.49 -10.13
C ILE A 56 5.28 -15.55 -10.69
N ALA A 57 5.64 -14.62 -11.58
CA ALA A 57 4.67 -13.72 -12.20
C ALA A 57 3.61 -14.49 -12.99
N ASP A 58 4.04 -15.50 -13.75
CA ASP A 58 3.16 -16.33 -14.56
C ASP A 58 2.18 -17.13 -13.68
N ILE A 59 2.66 -17.74 -12.59
CA ILE A 59 1.80 -18.45 -11.62
C ILE A 59 0.76 -17.51 -11.01
N LEU A 60 1.17 -16.31 -10.56
CA LEU A 60 0.26 -15.34 -9.97
C LEU A 60 -0.78 -14.83 -10.99
N ASN A 61 -0.38 -14.63 -12.24
CA ASN A 61 -1.26 -14.17 -13.31
C ASN A 61 -2.19 -15.26 -13.84
N GLN A 62 -1.76 -16.53 -13.84
CA GLN A 62 -2.65 -17.67 -14.08
C GLN A 62 -3.76 -17.77 -13.02
N ALA A 63 -3.48 -17.31 -11.79
CA ALA A 63 -4.48 -17.17 -10.73
C ALA A 63 -5.26 -15.84 -10.79
N HIS A 64 -5.09 -15.05 -11.85
CA HIS A 64 -5.76 -13.76 -12.05
C HIS A 64 -5.47 -12.70 -10.98
N LEU A 65 -4.28 -12.74 -10.34
CA LEU A 65 -3.91 -11.82 -9.26
C LEU A 65 -3.29 -10.49 -9.73
N ASN A 66 -3.22 -10.26 -11.05
CA ASN A 66 -2.71 -9.03 -11.66
C ASN A 66 -1.32 -8.63 -11.13
N ALA A 67 -0.36 -9.54 -11.30
CA ALA A 67 0.99 -9.43 -10.79
C ALA A 67 1.94 -8.79 -11.81
N THR A 68 2.70 -7.80 -11.36
CA THR A 68 3.70 -7.07 -12.14
C THR A 68 5.07 -7.17 -11.48
N ILE A 69 6.09 -7.49 -12.28
CA ILE A 69 7.49 -7.46 -11.84
C ILE A 69 7.99 -6.02 -11.91
N SER A 70 8.05 -5.35 -10.76
CA SER A 70 8.47 -3.96 -10.67
C SER A 70 9.98 -3.79 -10.85
N ASP A 71 10.37 -2.68 -11.50
CA ASP A 71 11.77 -2.23 -11.56
C ASP A 71 12.22 -1.56 -10.26
N ASP A 72 11.27 -0.98 -9.52
CA ASP A 72 11.49 -0.36 -8.22
C ASP A 72 10.23 -0.54 -7.36
N VAL A 73 10.17 -1.67 -6.66
CA VAL A 73 9.04 -1.97 -5.75
C VAL A 73 9.01 -1.01 -4.56
N PHE A 74 10.13 -0.36 -4.24
CA PHE A 74 10.18 0.55 -3.11
C PHE A 74 9.32 1.79 -3.36
N LYS A 75 9.20 2.28 -4.59
CA LYS A 75 8.22 3.34 -4.92
C LYS A 75 6.79 2.92 -4.55
N THR A 76 6.41 1.70 -4.88
CA THR A 76 5.08 1.16 -4.54
C THR A 76 4.93 0.95 -3.02
N ILE A 77 5.97 0.44 -2.35
CA ILE A 77 5.99 0.27 -0.88
C ILE A 77 5.77 1.62 -0.20
N TRP A 78 6.54 2.64 -0.58
CA TRP A 78 6.44 3.96 0.02
C TRP A 78 5.13 4.64 -0.31
N SER A 79 4.64 4.53 -1.55
CA SER A 79 3.33 5.05 -1.92
C SER A 79 2.22 4.44 -1.05
N LYS A 80 2.20 3.11 -0.86
CA LYS A 80 1.21 2.45 0.01
C LYS A 80 1.41 2.81 1.48
N ALA A 81 2.65 2.90 1.94
CA ALA A 81 2.96 3.32 3.31
C ALA A 81 2.46 4.74 3.58
N THR A 82 2.57 5.67 2.63
CA THR A 82 2.01 7.02 2.74
C THR A 82 0.49 6.98 2.91
N LEU A 83 -0.23 6.24 2.06
CA LEU A 83 -1.68 6.11 2.17
C LEU A 83 -2.08 5.61 3.57
N ASN A 84 -1.44 4.55 4.06
CA ASN A 84 -1.72 4.01 5.39
C ASN A 84 -1.32 4.98 6.51
N SER A 85 -0.21 5.71 6.37
CA SER A 85 0.26 6.64 7.40
C SER A 85 -0.57 7.92 7.49
N VAL A 86 -1.36 8.23 6.45
CA VAL A 86 -2.29 9.37 6.45
C VAL A 86 -3.69 8.93 6.82
N LEU A 87 -4.27 8.00 6.06
CA LEU A 87 -5.68 7.63 6.21
C LEU A 87 -5.95 6.90 7.52
N ASN A 88 -5.11 5.92 7.89
CA ASN A 88 -5.35 5.12 9.08
C ASN A 88 -5.41 5.97 10.36
N PRO A 89 -4.39 6.76 10.72
CA PRO A 89 -4.43 7.51 11.97
C PRO A 89 -5.48 8.62 11.95
N LEU A 90 -5.64 9.36 10.84
CA LEU A 90 -6.61 10.46 10.79
C LEU A 90 -8.05 9.95 10.92
N CYS A 91 -8.42 8.88 10.20
CA CYS A 91 -9.74 8.27 10.32
C CYS A 91 -9.96 7.68 11.72
N THR A 92 -8.93 7.09 12.33
CA THR A 92 -9.01 6.54 13.69
C THR A 92 -9.21 7.63 14.74
N ILE A 93 -8.42 8.70 14.70
CA ILE A 93 -8.45 9.79 15.69
C ILE A 93 -9.74 10.61 15.57
N LEU A 94 -10.20 10.87 14.34
CA LEU A 94 -11.38 11.69 14.08
C LEU A 94 -12.68 10.89 14.15
N ASP A 95 -12.60 9.56 14.24
CA ASP A 95 -13.73 8.64 14.13
C ASP A 95 -14.56 8.87 12.86
N LYS A 96 -13.85 8.84 11.72
CA LYS A 96 -14.41 9.15 10.39
C LYS A 96 -14.04 8.11 9.35
N THR A 97 -14.94 7.91 8.39
CA THR A 97 -14.66 7.19 7.16
C THR A 97 -13.69 7.99 6.27
N ILE A 98 -13.10 7.33 5.28
CA ILE A 98 -12.19 7.98 4.31
C ILE A 98 -12.89 9.12 3.56
N GLY A 99 -14.16 8.92 3.20
CA GLY A 99 -14.97 9.92 2.48
C GLY A 99 -15.33 11.11 3.36
N GLU A 100 -15.70 10.87 4.62
CA GLU A 100 -15.95 11.96 5.57
C GLU A 100 -14.69 12.78 5.89
N LEU A 101 -13.51 12.13 5.98
CA LEU A 101 -12.23 12.84 6.07
C LEU A 101 -12.01 13.73 4.84
N GLY A 102 -12.28 13.21 3.64
CA GLY A 102 -12.14 13.93 2.38
C GLY A 102 -13.11 15.10 2.22
N ALA A 103 -14.31 15.00 2.80
CA ALA A 103 -15.36 16.02 2.75
C ALA A 103 -15.06 17.26 3.62
N TYR A 104 -14.03 17.22 4.47
CA TYR A 104 -13.60 18.38 5.23
C TYR A 104 -12.88 19.39 4.34
N ASP A 105 -13.30 20.67 4.36
CA ASP A 105 -12.76 21.74 3.51
C ASP A 105 -11.24 21.94 3.64
N HIS A 106 -10.67 21.55 4.79
CA HIS A 106 -9.24 21.63 5.06
C HIS A 106 -8.52 20.27 5.05
N SER A 107 -9.15 19.22 4.50
CA SER A 107 -8.58 17.87 4.42
C SER A 107 -7.21 17.86 3.74
N ARG A 108 -7.07 18.55 2.59
CA ARG A 108 -5.80 18.68 1.88
C ARG A 108 -4.71 19.36 2.73
N ALA A 109 -5.06 20.41 3.47
CA ALA A 109 -4.12 21.11 4.34
C ALA A 109 -3.69 20.24 5.54
N MET A 110 -4.54 19.31 5.98
CA MET A 110 -4.24 18.36 7.05
C MET A 110 -3.30 17.24 6.59
N ILE A 111 -3.53 16.66 5.40
CA ILE A 111 -2.74 15.52 4.93
C ILE A 111 -1.36 15.92 4.37
N ARG A 112 -1.25 17.12 3.78
CA ARG A 112 -0.05 17.51 3.03
C ARG A 112 1.23 17.54 3.87
N PRO A 113 1.26 18.10 5.10
CA PRO A 113 2.47 18.09 5.92
C PRO A 113 2.95 16.67 6.26
N ILE A 114 2.02 15.74 6.51
CA ILE A 114 2.34 14.32 6.79
C ILE A 114 2.99 13.69 5.56
N ILE A 115 2.44 13.95 4.36
CA ILE A 115 3.00 13.45 3.10
C ILE A 115 4.37 14.06 2.84
N GLU A 116 4.58 15.36 3.10
CA GLU A 116 5.87 16.04 2.95
C GLU A 116 6.95 15.40 3.83
N GLU A 117 6.65 15.09 5.10
CA GLU A 117 7.59 14.38 5.98
C GLU A 117 8.00 13.02 5.40
N ILE A 118 7.03 12.24 4.92
CA ILE A 118 7.26 10.92 4.35
C ILE A 118 8.09 11.01 3.06
N VAL A 119 7.76 11.96 2.18
CA VAL A 119 8.50 12.20 0.92
C VAL A 119 9.93 12.62 1.20
N ASN A 120 10.17 13.49 2.19
CA ASN A 120 11.52 13.90 2.57
C ASN A 120 12.39 12.70 3.00
N VAL A 121 11.82 11.78 3.79
CA VAL A 121 12.55 10.56 4.20
C VAL A 121 12.76 9.60 3.02
N ALA A 122 11.78 9.45 2.14
CA ALA A 122 11.89 8.60 0.95
C ALA A 122 12.97 9.10 -0.02
N GLN A 123 13.00 10.42 -0.29
CA GLN A 123 13.99 11.03 -1.15
C GLN A 123 15.41 10.94 -0.57
N ALA A 124 15.56 11.08 0.76
CA ALA A 124 16.83 10.82 1.44
C ALA A 124 17.30 9.35 1.30
N LYS A 125 16.39 8.43 0.96
CA LYS A 125 16.69 7.03 0.64
C LYS A 125 16.82 6.77 -0.87
N ASN A 126 16.87 7.81 -1.70
CA ASN A 126 16.89 7.74 -3.16
C ASN A 126 15.65 7.08 -3.77
N ILE A 127 14.49 7.23 -3.10
CA ILE A 127 13.21 6.70 -3.58
C ILE A 127 12.42 7.87 -4.15
N ASP A 128 12.15 7.76 -5.44
CA ASP A 128 11.62 8.85 -6.24
C ASP A 128 10.08 8.82 -6.23
N ILE A 129 9.53 9.59 -5.28
CA ILE A 129 8.10 9.85 -5.06
C ILE A 129 7.87 11.34 -4.81
N TYR A 130 6.68 11.83 -5.16
CA TYR A 130 6.34 13.25 -5.12
C TYR A 130 5.08 13.51 -4.30
N VAL A 131 5.06 14.66 -3.61
CA VAL A 131 3.96 15.05 -2.73
C VAL A 131 2.64 15.11 -3.49
N ASP A 132 2.61 15.80 -4.63
CA ASP A 132 1.37 16.03 -5.37
C ASP A 132 0.76 14.74 -5.93
N ASP A 133 1.59 13.78 -6.38
CA ASP A 133 1.14 12.46 -6.81
C ASP A 133 0.47 11.69 -5.67
N LEU A 134 1.05 11.76 -4.47
CA LEU A 134 0.53 11.07 -3.28
C LEU A 134 -0.72 11.73 -2.73
N VAL A 135 -0.81 13.07 -2.78
CA VAL A 135 -2.04 13.81 -2.47
C VAL A 135 -3.15 13.37 -3.41
N ALA A 136 -2.92 13.41 -4.72
CA ALA A 136 -3.91 13.00 -5.72
C ALA A 136 -4.35 11.54 -5.50
N LYS A 137 -3.41 10.64 -5.15
CA LYS A 137 -3.71 9.24 -4.87
C LYS A 137 -4.56 9.04 -3.61
N ILE A 138 -4.35 9.83 -2.57
CA ILE A 138 -5.20 9.81 -1.37
C ILE A 138 -6.59 10.35 -1.69
N GLU A 139 -6.67 11.45 -2.44
CA GLU A 139 -7.95 12.06 -2.84
C GLU A 139 -8.79 11.14 -3.73
N ALA A 140 -8.15 10.33 -4.57
CA ALA A 140 -8.82 9.31 -5.36
C ALA A 140 -9.53 8.22 -4.51
N ALA A 141 -9.18 8.10 -3.23
CA ALA A 141 -9.83 7.19 -2.29
C ALA A 141 -11.11 7.78 -1.67
N TYR A 142 -11.30 9.10 -1.71
CA TYR A 142 -12.44 9.78 -1.06
C TYR A 142 -13.83 9.44 -1.61
N PRO A 143 -14.04 9.24 -2.93
CA PRO A 143 -15.37 8.95 -3.44
C PRO A 143 -15.96 7.65 -2.89
N ASP A 144 -17.28 7.62 -2.66
CA ASP A 144 -18.01 6.46 -2.13
C ASP A 144 -17.84 5.20 -2.98
N HIS A 145 -17.86 5.34 -4.31
CA HIS A 145 -17.65 4.24 -5.25
C HIS A 145 -16.21 3.71 -5.25
N SER A 146 -15.27 4.44 -4.63
CA SER A 146 -13.88 4.04 -4.45
C SER A 146 -13.69 3.44 -3.06
N GLN A 147 -13.35 4.28 -2.07
CA GLN A 147 -13.06 3.85 -0.69
C GLN A 147 -13.76 4.72 0.35
N GLY A 148 -14.60 5.67 -0.07
CA GLY A 148 -15.18 6.69 0.79
C GLY A 148 -15.96 6.14 1.98
N LEU A 149 -16.70 5.06 1.78
CA LEU A 149 -17.54 4.44 2.81
C LEU A 149 -16.76 3.57 3.81
N HIS A 150 -15.49 3.30 3.57
CA HIS A 150 -14.72 2.36 4.37
C HIS A 150 -14.00 3.06 5.53
N TYR A 151 -14.03 2.41 6.69
CA TYR A 151 -13.08 2.67 7.77
C TYR A 151 -11.78 1.91 7.50
N PRO A 152 -10.61 2.56 7.59
CA PRO A 152 -9.33 1.88 7.38
C PRO A 152 -9.01 0.89 8.50
N SER A 153 -8.08 -0.03 8.24
CA SER A 153 -7.80 -1.18 9.12
C SER A 153 -7.47 -0.80 10.57
N MET A 154 -6.69 0.27 10.80
CA MET A 154 -6.35 0.72 12.16
C MET A 154 -7.58 1.15 12.98
N HIS A 155 -8.59 1.77 12.34
CA HIS A 155 -9.82 2.15 13.03
C HIS A 155 -10.62 0.91 13.43
N GLN A 156 -10.67 -0.09 12.55
CA GLN A 156 -11.28 -1.38 12.83
C GLN A 156 -10.57 -2.12 13.97
N ASP A 157 -9.23 -2.05 14.03
CA ASP A 157 -8.44 -2.67 15.10
C ASP A 157 -8.64 -1.97 16.45
N TYR A 158 -8.77 -0.64 16.46
CA TYR A 158 -8.98 0.14 17.68
C TYR A 158 -10.38 -0.08 18.30
N ASN A 159 -11.41 -0.26 17.47
CA ASN A 159 -12.80 -0.40 17.90
C ASN A 159 -13.23 -1.85 18.21
N ARG A 160 -12.27 -2.77 18.38
CA ARG A 160 -12.53 -4.17 18.78
C ARG A 160 -12.60 -4.36 20.30
#